data_AF-A0A1R3KB14-F1
#
_entry.id   AF-A0A1R3KB14-F1
#
_cell.length_a   1.000
_cell.length_b   1.000
_cell.length_c   1.000
_cell.angle_alpha   90.00
_cell.angle_beta   90.00
_cell.angle_gamma   90.00
#
_symmetry.space_group_name_H-M   'P 1'
#
loop_
_entity.id
_entity.type
_entity.pdbx_description
1 polymer ?
#
loop_
_entity_poly.entity_id
_entity_poly.type
_entity_poly.pdbx_seq_one_letter_code
_entity_poly.pdbx_strand_id
1 'polypeptide(L)'
;MVPFGNKQRVKIYILPGIYREKVIVPERKPYISFVGNENEMSNTIISWDDKASDVDCDGRELGTYRSASVTILSDYFCATEITFENTIVAAPGGAGMQAVALRIVGDKAMFYRVKVVGSQDTLLDETGSHYFYQSHIQGSVDFIFGRSRSLYQDCVVQSTAINFGAVAAHHRNFPDENTGFSTVVFGEFECRGNGANTTLRVPWSKKFSYEEAKPFMDLKFIDGEEWLRL
;
A
#
# COMPACT_ATOMS: atom_id res chain seq x y z
N MET A 1 -16.83 -16.50 12.02
CA MET A 1 -15.61 -16.93 11.27
C MET A 1 -15.90 -16.89 9.78
N VAL A 2 -14.96 -16.44 8.95
CA VAL A 2 -15.10 -16.42 7.47
C VAL A 2 -14.76 -17.80 6.90
N PRO A 3 -15.63 -18.42 6.08
CA PRO A 3 -15.40 -19.74 5.51
C PRO A 3 -14.36 -19.73 4.38
N PHE A 4 -13.80 -20.90 4.09
CA PHE A 4 -12.96 -21.12 2.91
C PHE A 4 -13.77 -20.95 1.62
N GLY A 5 -13.19 -20.34 0.60
CA GLY A 5 -13.84 -20.15 -0.71
C GLY A 5 -15.10 -19.27 -0.62
N ASN A 6 -15.15 -18.39 0.39
CA ASN A 6 -16.24 -17.47 0.64
C ASN A 6 -16.62 -16.69 -0.63
N LYS A 7 -17.91 -16.59 -0.96
CA LYS A 7 -18.39 -15.87 -2.16
C LYS A 7 -19.19 -14.61 -1.84
N GLN A 8 -19.35 -14.28 -0.56
CA GLN A 8 -20.18 -13.18 -0.10
C GLN A 8 -19.38 -12.23 0.80
N ARG A 9 -19.65 -10.93 0.73
CA ARG A 9 -18.89 -9.95 1.53
C ARG A 9 -19.14 -10.16 3.01
N VAL A 10 -18.07 -10.45 3.77
CA VAL A 10 -18.09 -10.51 5.23
C VAL A 10 -17.41 -9.27 5.79
N LYS A 11 -18.16 -8.45 6.52
CA LYS A 11 -17.66 -7.25 7.19
C LYS A 11 -17.20 -7.58 8.60
N ILE A 12 -15.98 -7.19 8.92
CA ILE A 12 -15.38 -7.26 10.25
C ILE A 12 -15.26 -5.82 10.73
N TYR A 13 -16.07 -5.49 11.74
CA TYR A 13 -16.05 -4.18 12.36
C TYR A 13 -14.95 -4.16 13.42
N ILE A 14 -14.05 -3.18 13.32
CA ILE A 14 -12.93 -3.00 14.24
C ILE A 14 -13.21 -1.70 14.99
N LEU A 15 -13.33 -1.80 16.31
CA LEU A 15 -13.63 -0.65 17.16
C LEU A 15 -12.38 0.23 17.33
N PRO A 16 -12.55 1.49 17.73
CA PRO A 16 -11.43 2.37 18.09
C PRO A 16 -10.48 1.70 19.11
N GLY A 17 -9.19 1.70 18.80
CA GLY A 17 -8.12 1.13 19.61
C GLY A 17 -6.83 0.92 18.82
N ILE A 18 -5.72 0.73 19.56
CA ILE A 18 -4.44 0.30 18.99
C ILE A 18 -4.32 -1.22 19.18
N TYR A 19 -4.34 -1.94 18.07
CA TYR A 19 -4.21 -3.39 17.97
C TYR A 19 -2.76 -3.72 17.64
N ARG A 20 -1.98 -4.11 18.66
CA ARG A 20 -0.57 -4.51 18.51
C ARG A 20 -0.48 -5.98 18.16
N GLU A 21 -0.70 -6.29 16.88
CA GLU A 21 -0.67 -7.66 16.37
C GLU A 21 -0.35 -7.68 14.88
N LYS A 22 0.24 -8.79 14.43
CA LYS A 22 0.37 -9.08 13.00
C LYS A 22 -0.90 -9.72 12.48
N VAL A 23 -1.44 -9.20 11.39
CA VAL A 23 -2.67 -9.72 10.76
C VAL A 23 -2.37 -10.27 9.37
N ILE A 24 -2.84 -11.49 9.11
CA ILE A 24 -2.81 -12.09 7.77
C ILE A 24 -4.25 -12.39 7.34
N VAL A 25 -4.69 -11.79 6.24
CA VAL A 25 -5.96 -12.12 5.58
C VAL A 25 -5.68 -13.20 4.53
N PRO A 26 -6.08 -14.46 4.76
CA PRO A 26 -5.63 -15.58 3.94
C PRO A 26 -6.24 -15.59 2.54
N GLU A 27 -5.46 -15.99 1.54
CA GLU A 27 -5.82 -16.07 0.11
C GLU A 27 -7.18 -16.77 -0.12
N ARG A 28 -7.42 -17.86 0.62
CA ARG A 28 -8.58 -18.72 0.41
C ARG A 28 -9.86 -18.22 1.09
N LYS A 29 -9.90 -16.95 1.49
CA LYS A 29 -11.05 -16.30 2.15
C LYS A 29 -11.43 -14.97 1.49
N PRO A 30 -11.82 -14.96 0.20
CA PRO A 30 -12.14 -13.73 -0.52
C PRO A 30 -13.34 -12.96 0.06
N TYR A 31 -13.48 -11.71 -0.37
CA TYR A 31 -14.57 -10.80 0.02
C TYR A 31 -14.61 -10.45 1.51
N ILE A 32 -13.45 -10.32 2.16
CA ILE A 32 -13.36 -9.78 3.52
C ILE A 32 -13.35 -8.26 3.46
N SER A 33 -14.05 -7.60 4.39
CA SER A 33 -13.97 -6.17 4.60
C SER A 33 -13.60 -5.83 6.03
N PHE A 34 -12.56 -5.04 6.22
CA PHE A 34 -12.31 -4.40 7.51
C PHE A 34 -12.98 -3.01 7.51
N VAL A 35 -13.75 -2.75 8.56
CA VAL A 35 -14.55 -1.52 8.68
C VAL A 35 -14.24 -0.90 10.03
N GLY A 36 -13.52 0.23 10.02
CA GLY A 36 -13.33 1.07 11.19
C GLY A 36 -14.55 1.95 11.46
N ASN A 37 -14.41 2.89 12.39
CA ASN A 37 -15.48 3.80 12.78
C ASN A 37 -15.39 5.13 12.00
N GLU A 38 -16.44 5.44 11.20
CA GLU A 38 -16.54 6.63 10.35
C GLU A 38 -16.38 7.96 11.10
N ASN A 39 -16.67 7.99 12.41
CA ASN A 39 -16.56 9.22 13.21
C ASN A 39 -15.19 9.40 13.88
N GLU A 40 -14.31 8.39 13.78
CA GLU A 40 -13.05 8.32 14.52
C GLU A 40 -11.93 7.67 13.69
N MET A 41 -11.82 8.06 12.42
CA MET A 41 -10.85 7.61 11.41
C MET A 41 -9.37 7.51 11.89
N SER A 42 -9.01 8.19 12.98
CA SER A 42 -7.65 8.20 13.56
C SER A 42 -7.46 7.27 14.76
N ASN A 43 -8.50 6.58 15.23
CA ASN A 43 -8.44 5.79 16.47
C ASN A 43 -8.37 4.28 16.24
N THR A 44 -8.64 3.77 15.03
CA THR A 44 -8.54 2.32 14.74
C THR A 44 -7.23 2.02 14.05
N ILE A 45 -6.26 1.47 14.79
CA ILE A 45 -4.87 1.30 14.32
C ILE A 45 -4.46 -0.16 14.49
N ILE A 46 -4.05 -0.82 13.41
CA ILE A 46 -3.35 -2.11 13.46
C ILE A 46 -1.86 -1.81 13.28
N SER A 47 -1.06 -2.12 14.30
CA SER A 47 0.32 -1.65 14.42
C SER A 47 1.28 -2.78 14.79
N TRP A 48 2.44 -2.81 14.15
CA TRP A 48 3.55 -3.68 14.51
C TRP A 48 4.91 -2.96 14.36
N ASP A 49 6.01 -3.65 14.65
CA ASP A 49 7.36 -3.08 14.73
C ASP A 49 8.48 -4.00 14.22
N ASP A 50 8.16 -4.97 13.35
CA ASP A 50 9.17 -5.77 12.68
C ASP A 50 9.91 -4.95 11.60
N LYS A 51 11.21 -5.14 11.46
CA LYS A 51 12.03 -4.74 10.29
C LYS A 51 12.63 -5.96 9.59
N ALA A 52 13.10 -5.77 8.36
CA ALA A 52 13.64 -6.85 7.52
C ALA A 52 14.79 -7.63 8.16
N SER A 53 15.63 -6.95 8.94
CA SER A 53 16.78 -7.56 9.65
C SER A 53 16.41 -8.25 10.98
N ASP A 54 15.16 -8.18 11.45
CA ASP A 54 14.74 -8.97 12.60
C ASP A 54 14.75 -10.45 12.23
N VAL A 55 14.83 -11.32 13.24
CA VAL A 55 14.92 -12.77 13.06
C VAL A 55 13.71 -13.48 13.65
N ASP A 56 13.26 -14.53 12.98
CA ASP A 56 12.24 -15.43 13.50
C ASP A 56 12.79 -16.39 14.58
N CYS A 57 11.93 -17.24 15.13
CA CYS A 57 12.32 -18.21 16.16
C CYS A 57 13.35 -19.25 15.69
N ASP A 58 13.53 -19.41 14.38
CA ASP A 58 14.54 -20.29 13.78
C ASP A 58 15.85 -19.54 13.49
N GLY A 59 15.95 -18.26 13.87
CA GLY A 59 17.10 -17.40 13.65
C GLY A 59 17.26 -16.90 12.21
N ARG A 60 16.21 -16.98 11.38
CA ARG A 60 16.25 -16.52 9.99
C ARG A 60 15.74 -15.08 9.90
N GLU A 61 16.45 -14.25 9.15
CA GLU A 61 16.01 -12.88 8.86
C GLU A 61 14.61 -12.87 8.24
N LEU A 62 13.74 -11.98 8.71
CA LEU A 62 12.39 -11.83 8.21
C LEU A 62 12.39 -11.44 6.73
N GLY A 63 13.29 -10.53 6.34
CA GLY A 63 13.25 -9.83 5.07
C GLY A 63 12.07 -8.87 4.99
N THR A 64 12.06 -8.02 3.96
CA THR A 64 11.03 -6.98 3.76
C THR A 64 9.61 -7.57 3.75
N TYR A 65 9.41 -8.70 3.09
CA TYR A 65 8.09 -9.30 2.91
C TYR A 65 7.44 -9.78 4.20
N ARG A 66 8.26 -10.26 5.17
CA ARG A 66 7.75 -10.75 6.46
C ARG A 66 7.73 -9.69 7.55
N SER A 67 8.26 -8.49 7.30
CA SER A 67 8.14 -7.35 8.24
C SER A 67 6.75 -6.69 8.22
N ALA A 68 5.87 -7.10 7.30
CA ALA A 68 4.52 -6.58 7.17
C ALA A 68 3.68 -6.71 8.46
N SER A 69 3.14 -5.58 8.93
CA SER A 69 2.20 -5.54 10.05
C SER A 69 0.86 -6.17 9.66
N VAL A 70 0.37 -5.84 8.46
CA VAL A 70 -0.80 -6.50 7.86
C VAL A 70 -0.46 -7.03 6.47
N THR A 71 -0.77 -8.29 6.22
CA THR A 71 -0.66 -8.93 4.90
C THR A 71 -2.03 -9.34 4.37
N ILE A 72 -2.40 -8.84 3.20
CA ILE A 72 -3.64 -9.14 2.50
C ILE A 72 -3.32 -10.06 1.31
N LEU A 73 -3.53 -11.36 1.50
CA LEU A 73 -3.38 -12.36 0.43
C LEU A 73 -4.68 -12.59 -0.35
N SER A 74 -5.79 -12.08 0.16
CA SER A 74 -7.15 -12.39 -0.28
C SER A 74 -7.67 -11.45 -1.35
N ASP A 75 -8.29 -12.00 -2.39
CA ASP A 75 -8.97 -11.21 -3.42
C ASP A 75 -10.22 -10.50 -2.90
N TYR A 76 -10.60 -9.41 -3.57
CA TYR A 76 -11.80 -8.60 -3.30
C TYR A 76 -11.85 -8.01 -1.88
N PHE A 77 -10.68 -7.87 -1.25
CA PHE A 77 -10.55 -7.26 0.07
C PHE A 77 -10.99 -5.80 0.04
N CYS A 78 -11.66 -5.34 1.11
CA CYS A 78 -11.86 -3.91 1.30
C CYS A 78 -11.45 -3.46 2.70
N ALA A 79 -10.91 -2.25 2.81
CA ALA A 79 -10.71 -1.59 4.09
C ALA A 79 -11.27 -0.17 4.05
N THR A 80 -11.87 0.25 5.16
CA THR A 80 -12.27 1.65 5.33
C THR A 80 -12.08 2.11 6.77
N GLU A 81 -11.70 3.38 6.96
CA GLU A 81 -11.58 4.04 8.27
C GLU A 81 -10.56 3.38 9.22
N ILE A 82 -9.49 2.80 8.67
CA ILE A 82 -8.47 2.05 9.42
C ILE A 82 -7.08 2.60 9.11
N THR A 83 -6.22 2.60 10.12
CA THR A 83 -4.79 2.85 9.98
C THR A 83 -4.01 1.54 10.05
N PHE A 84 -3.16 1.31 9.05
CA PHE A 84 -2.14 0.27 9.04
C PHE A 84 -0.79 0.92 9.32
N GLU A 85 -0.08 0.44 10.35
CA GLU A 85 1.13 1.10 10.83
C GLU A 85 2.27 0.10 11.03
N ASN A 86 3.48 0.48 10.62
CA ASN A 86 4.72 -0.07 11.15
C ASN A 86 5.51 1.05 11.80
N THR A 87 5.88 0.87 13.07
CA THR A 87 6.47 1.93 13.91
C THR A 87 7.98 2.07 13.77
N ILE A 88 8.63 1.18 13.02
CA ILE A 88 10.07 1.30 12.75
C ILE A 88 10.36 2.58 11.98
N VAL A 89 11.37 3.32 12.46
CA VAL A 89 11.91 4.51 11.80
C VAL A 89 13.30 4.17 11.25
N ALA A 90 13.43 4.11 9.93
CA ALA A 90 14.70 3.85 9.26
C ALA A 90 15.72 4.95 9.55
N ALA A 91 16.82 4.58 10.19
CA ALA A 91 17.96 5.47 10.39
C ALA A 91 18.74 5.62 9.06
N PRO A 92 19.23 6.84 8.71
CA PRO A 92 20.05 7.03 7.53
C PRO A 92 21.26 6.09 7.48
N GLY A 93 21.41 5.32 6.40
CA GLY A 93 22.51 4.37 6.23
C GLY A 93 22.37 3.04 6.98
N GLY A 94 21.25 2.79 7.66
CA GLY A 94 20.97 1.51 8.30
C GLY A 94 20.64 0.42 7.27
N ALA A 95 21.43 -0.66 7.23
CA ALA A 95 21.10 -1.83 6.44
C ALA A 95 19.96 -2.63 7.11
N GLY A 96 19.01 -3.14 6.32
CA GLY A 96 17.94 -4.02 6.83
C GLY A 96 16.83 -3.31 7.62
N MET A 97 16.63 -2.01 7.41
CA MET A 97 15.64 -1.18 8.12
C MET A 97 14.26 -1.14 7.44
N GLN A 98 14.05 -1.89 6.36
CA GLN A 98 12.78 -1.97 5.63
C GLN A 98 11.67 -2.50 6.54
N ALA A 99 10.52 -1.80 6.59
CA ALA A 99 9.49 -2.06 7.58
C ALA A 99 8.09 -1.81 6.99
N VAL A 100 7.43 -2.90 6.61
CA VAL A 100 6.16 -2.84 5.89
C VAL A 100 4.99 -2.66 6.87
N ALA A 101 4.15 -1.66 6.64
CA ALA A 101 2.89 -1.46 7.36
C ALA A 101 1.78 -2.31 6.73
N LEU A 102 1.65 -2.23 5.41
CA LEU A 102 0.63 -2.95 4.65
C LEU A 102 1.26 -3.63 3.43
N ARG A 103 1.03 -4.94 3.31
CA ARG A 103 1.38 -5.76 2.15
C ARG A 103 0.12 -6.27 1.47
N ILE A 104 0.01 -6.09 0.16
CA ILE A 104 -1.17 -6.46 -0.62
C ILE A 104 -0.75 -7.32 -1.81
N VAL A 105 -1.30 -8.54 -1.85
CA VAL A 105 -1.04 -9.54 -2.90
C VAL A 105 -2.32 -9.90 -3.65
N GLY A 106 -3.45 -9.99 -2.92
CA GLY A 106 -4.74 -10.38 -3.48
C GLY A 106 -5.32 -9.34 -4.44
N ASP A 107 -5.97 -9.81 -5.50
CA ASP A 107 -6.44 -8.96 -6.59
C ASP A 107 -7.76 -8.23 -6.25
N LYS A 108 -8.01 -7.10 -6.92
CA LYS A 108 -9.27 -6.32 -6.82
C LYS A 108 -9.55 -5.81 -5.40
N ALA A 109 -8.52 -5.27 -4.75
CA ALA A 109 -8.63 -4.71 -3.39
C ALA A 109 -8.98 -3.21 -3.40
N MET A 110 -9.85 -2.78 -2.49
CA MET A 110 -10.30 -1.39 -2.35
C MET A 110 -10.01 -0.83 -0.96
N PHE A 111 -9.43 0.37 -0.92
CA PHE A 111 -9.06 1.06 0.31
C PHE A 111 -9.69 2.45 0.29
N TYR A 112 -10.59 2.72 1.24
CA TYR A 112 -11.33 3.97 1.31
C TYR A 112 -11.12 4.69 2.63
N ARG A 113 -10.57 5.91 2.61
CA ARG A 113 -10.26 6.68 3.82
C ARG A 113 -9.41 5.88 4.81
N VAL A 114 -8.41 5.16 4.29
CA VAL A 114 -7.43 4.46 5.12
C VAL A 114 -6.19 5.32 5.32
N LYS A 115 -5.41 5.01 6.36
CA LYS A 115 -4.05 5.51 6.51
C LYS A 115 -3.06 4.36 6.45
N VAL A 116 -1.96 4.52 5.73
CA VAL A 116 -0.83 3.58 5.73
C VAL A 116 0.41 4.36 6.18
N VAL A 117 0.97 4.01 7.33
CA VAL A 117 1.96 4.82 8.03
C VAL A 117 3.20 3.99 8.33
N GLY A 118 4.37 4.50 7.96
CA GLY A 118 5.66 3.87 8.25
C GLY A 118 6.83 4.78 7.91
N SER A 119 8.00 4.18 7.70
CA SER A 119 9.20 4.87 7.23
C SER A 119 9.69 4.32 5.89
N GLN A 120 10.66 3.41 5.89
CA GLN A 120 11.14 2.73 4.69
C GLN A 120 10.24 1.54 4.35
N ASP A 121 9.87 1.40 3.07
CA ASP A 121 9.04 0.29 2.56
C ASP A 121 7.63 0.22 3.21
N THR A 122 6.98 1.37 3.47
CA THR A 122 5.69 1.43 4.18
C THR A 122 4.57 0.59 3.52
N LEU A 123 4.29 0.79 2.23
CA LEU A 123 3.23 0.13 1.49
C LEU A 123 3.82 -0.79 0.41
N LEU A 124 3.77 -2.10 0.66
CA LEU A 124 4.09 -3.12 -0.32
C LEU A 124 2.84 -3.46 -1.14
N ASP A 125 2.65 -2.71 -2.21
CA ASP A 125 1.61 -2.88 -3.22
C ASP A 125 2.06 -3.93 -4.25
N GLU A 126 2.12 -5.19 -3.82
CA GLU A 126 2.94 -6.24 -4.43
C GLU A 126 2.44 -6.68 -5.81
N THR A 127 1.19 -7.14 -5.92
CA THR A 127 0.58 -7.66 -7.15
C THR A 127 -0.92 -7.43 -7.17
N GLY A 128 -1.55 -7.48 -8.35
CA GLY A 128 -3.01 -7.31 -8.49
C GLY A 128 -3.42 -5.91 -8.94
N SER A 129 -4.72 -5.66 -8.94
CA SER A 129 -5.34 -4.38 -9.27
C SER A 129 -5.97 -3.78 -8.03
N HIS A 130 -5.50 -2.61 -7.58
CA HIS A 130 -5.98 -2.00 -6.34
C HIS A 130 -6.48 -0.58 -6.55
N TYR A 131 -7.40 -0.17 -5.69
CA TYR A 131 -7.93 1.19 -5.69
C TYR A 131 -7.81 1.79 -4.29
N PHE A 132 -7.12 2.93 -4.19
CA PHE A 132 -7.04 3.75 -2.99
C PHE A 132 -7.80 5.05 -3.26
N TYR A 133 -8.81 5.34 -2.44
CA TYR A 133 -9.63 6.53 -2.57
C TYR A 133 -9.65 7.31 -1.25
N GLN A 134 -9.42 8.62 -1.32
CA GLN A 134 -9.41 9.52 -0.16
C GLN A 134 -8.51 9.04 0.99
N SER A 135 -7.41 8.37 0.67
CA SER A 135 -6.55 7.70 1.63
C SER A 135 -5.24 8.47 1.88
N HIS A 136 -4.56 8.16 2.96
CA HIS A 136 -3.30 8.80 3.33
C HIS A 136 -2.17 7.78 3.37
N ILE A 137 -1.08 8.03 2.67
CA ILE A 137 0.10 7.16 2.68
C ILE A 137 1.31 7.97 3.12
N GLN A 138 1.97 7.53 4.19
CA GLN A 138 3.08 8.24 4.82
C GLN A 138 4.34 7.37 4.91
N GLY A 139 5.48 7.90 4.47
CA GLY A 139 6.79 7.25 4.67
C GLY A 139 7.98 8.08 4.25
N SER A 140 9.18 7.49 4.30
CA SER A 140 10.44 8.18 4.02
C SER A 140 11.08 7.71 2.70
N VAL A 141 11.45 6.44 2.60
CA VAL A 141 12.20 5.85 1.48
C VAL A 141 11.40 4.70 0.87
N ASP A 142 11.25 4.70 -0.45
CA ASP A 142 10.53 3.68 -1.23
C ASP A 142 9.19 3.25 -0.61
N PHE A 143 8.48 4.23 -0.03
CA PHE A 143 7.38 3.93 0.89
C PHE A 143 6.08 3.50 0.20
N ILE A 144 6.05 3.50 -1.14
CA ILE A 144 5.07 2.79 -1.98
C ILE A 144 5.85 1.96 -3.00
N PHE A 145 5.80 0.63 -2.92
CA PHE A 145 6.62 -0.22 -3.78
C PHE A 145 5.93 -1.54 -4.12
N GLY A 146 6.36 -2.19 -5.20
CA GLY A 146 5.78 -3.45 -5.65
C GLY A 146 5.56 -3.50 -7.17
N ARG A 147 4.62 -4.33 -7.61
CA ARG A 147 4.37 -4.64 -9.03
C ARG A 147 2.91 -4.53 -9.47
N SER A 148 2.01 -4.13 -8.59
CA SER A 148 0.58 -4.03 -8.87
C SER A 148 0.24 -2.97 -9.93
N ARG A 149 -1.04 -2.97 -10.32
CA ARG A 149 -1.70 -1.97 -11.16
C ARG A 149 -2.72 -1.22 -10.29
N SER A 150 -2.26 -0.15 -9.64
CA SER A 150 -3.07 0.55 -8.63
C SER A 150 -3.40 1.98 -9.02
N LEU A 151 -4.61 2.42 -8.66
CA LEU A 151 -5.06 3.81 -8.77
C LEU A 151 -5.15 4.43 -7.38
N TYR A 152 -4.50 5.58 -7.20
CA TYR A 152 -4.53 6.38 -5.97
C TYR A 152 -5.26 7.70 -6.25
N GLN A 153 -6.56 7.74 -6.00
CA GLN A 153 -7.42 8.89 -6.29
C GLN A 153 -7.73 9.68 -5.01
N ASP A 154 -7.64 11.01 -5.08
CA ASP A 154 -7.84 11.92 -3.95
C ASP A 154 -7.02 11.54 -2.70
N CYS A 155 -5.88 10.90 -2.89
CA CYS A 155 -5.02 10.46 -1.81
C CYS A 155 -4.00 11.54 -1.42
N VAL A 156 -3.63 11.56 -0.14
CA VAL A 156 -2.51 12.35 0.36
C VAL A 156 -1.29 11.44 0.48
N VAL A 157 -0.25 11.75 -0.29
CA VAL A 157 1.03 11.04 -0.24
C VAL A 157 2.05 11.92 0.47
N GLN A 158 2.33 11.63 1.74
CA GLN A 158 3.15 12.48 2.61
C GLN A 158 4.52 11.85 2.88
N SER A 159 5.59 12.54 2.47
CA SER A 159 6.92 12.10 2.85
C SER A 159 7.40 12.72 4.17
N THR A 160 8.00 11.89 5.01
CA THR A 160 8.65 12.25 6.27
C THR A 160 10.18 12.29 6.16
N ALA A 161 10.73 12.10 4.95
CA ALA A 161 12.17 12.16 4.71
C ALA A 161 12.73 13.55 5.00
N ILE A 162 13.82 13.61 5.77
CA ILE A 162 14.50 14.86 6.13
C ILE A 162 15.55 15.26 5.09
N ASN A 163 16.29 14.29 4.54
CA ASN A 163 17.39 14.53 3.58
C ASN A 163 17.17 13.85 2.23
N PHE A 164 16.92 12.53 2.22
CA PHE A 164 16.72 11.72 1.02
C PHE A 164 15.47 10.86 1.20
N GLY A 165 14.63 10.82 0.18
CA GLY A 165 13.41 10.02 0.15
C GLY A 165 12.96 9.77 -1.27
N ALA A 166 12.29 8.64 -1.47
CA ALA A 166 11.71 8.23 -2.73
C ALA A 166 10.26 7.83 -2.47
N VAL A 167 9.35 8.33 -3.31
CA VAL A 167 7.90 8.11 -3.13
C VAL A 167 7.49 6.73 -3.64
N ALA A 168 8.07 6.28 -4.76
CA ALA A 168 7.69 5.02 -5.36
C ALA A 168 8.87 4.24 -5.97
N ALA A 169 8.86 2.91 -5.82
CA ALA A 169 9.80 1.97 -6.44
C ALA A 169 9.05 0.75 -7.01
N HIS A 170 8.80 0.73 -8.31
CA HIS A 170 8.06 -0.34 -9.00
C HIS A 170 9.00 -1.31 -9.70
N HIS A 171 8.73 -2.62 -9.61
CA HIS A 171 9.64 -3.68 -10.09
C HIS A 171 9.10 -4.39 -11.35
N ARG A 172 8.94 -3.68 -12.48
CA ARG A 172 8.65 -4.30 -13.80
C ARG A 172 9.93 -4.80 -14.45
N ASN A 173 9.96 -6.07 -14.89
CA ASN A 173 11.16 -6.68 -15.49
C ASN A 173 11.14 -6.67 -17.03
N PHE A 174 9.95 -6.73 -17.66
CA PHE A 174 9.84 -6.76 -19.12
C PHE A 174 8.79 -5.78 -19.69
N PRO A 175 8.99 -5.25 -20.92
CA PRO A 175 8.06 -4.31 -21.56
C PRO A 175 6.66 -4.87 -21.83
N ASP A 176 6.48 -6.20 -21.85
CA ASP A 176 5.19 -6.82 -22.20
C ASP A 176 4.44 -7.37 -20.98
N GLU A 177 5.02 -7.28 -19.76
CA GLU A 177 4.31 -7.65 -18.54
C GLU A 177 3.12 -6.69 -18.33
N ASN A 178 1.92 -7.23 -18.14
CA ASN A 178 0.74 -6.45 -17.73
C ASN A 178 0.82 -6.05 -16.24
N THR A 179 2.01 -5.64 -15.81
CA THR A 179 2.36 -5.19 -14.46
C THR A 179 2.91 -3.77 -14.55
N GLY A 180 2.51 -2.90 -13.63
CA GLY A 180 2.87 -1.48 -13.66
C GLY A 180 2.02 -0.62 -14.59
N PHE A 181 2.05 0.69 -14.30
CA PHE A 181 1.46 1.77 -15.09
C PHE A 181 1.84 1.58 -16.56
N SER A 182 0.87 1.22 -17.42
CA SER A 182 1.12 0.61 -18.73
C SER A 182 2.16 1.37 -19.56
N THR A 183 3.27 0.70 -19.90
CA THR A 183 4.50 1.22 -20.56
C THR A 183 5.22 2.28 -19.73
N VAL A 184 6.30 1.90 -19.02
CA VAL A 184 6.86 2.65 -17.87
C VAL A 184 6.96 4.15 -18.12
N VAL A 185 5.96 4.87 -17.62
CA VAL A 185 6.05 6.26 -17.25
C VAL A 185 5.71 6.33 -15.76
N PHE A 186 6.71 6.66 -14.95
CA PHE A 186 6.46 7.14 -13.60
C PHE A 186 5.99 8.57 -13.66
N GLY A 187 4.67 8.67 -13.74
CA GLY A 187 3.90 9.90 -13.78
C GLY A 187 3.55 10.43 -12.41
N GLU A 188 4.22 11.49 -11.99
CA GLU A 188 3.72 12.28 -10.87
C GLU A 188 2.81 13.39 -11.40
N PHE A 189 1.53 13.37 -11.03
CA PHE A 189 0.56 14.43 -11.35
C PHE A 189 -0.02 14.98 -10.04
N GLU A 190 0.21 16.27 -9.80
CA GLU A 190 -0.24 17.01 -8.60
C GLU A 190 0.14 16.44 -7.23
N CYS A 191 1.19 15.61 -7.14
CA CYS A 191 1.74 15.18 -5.86
C CYS A 191 2.21 16.38 -5.01
N ARG A 192 1.91 16.38 -3.71
CA ARG A 192 2.26 17.47 -2.77
C ARG A 192 3.07 16.93 -1.59
N GLY A 193 3.84 17.79 -0.93
CA GLY A 193 4.69 17.45 0.23
C GLY A 193 6.18 17.27 -0.13
N ASN A 194 7.05 17.18 0.89
CA ASN A 194 8.51 17.20 0.71
C ASN A 194 9.04 16.08 -0.22
N GLY A 195 8.39 14.92 -0.20
CA GLY A 195 8.76 13.78 -1.03
C GLY A 195 8.33 13.89 -2.47
N ALA A 196 7.38 14.76 -2.81
CA ALA A 196 7.00 15.07 -4.19
C ALA A 196 8.06 15.95 -4.91
N ASN A 197 9.18 16.26 -4.25
CA ASN A 197 10.29 16.94 -4.88
C ASN A 197 10.97 16.02 -5.91
N THR A 198 10.84 16.38 -7.18
CA THR A 198 11.35 15.59 -8.31
C THR A 198 12.84 15.79 -8.60
N THR A 199 13.53 16.67 -7.87
CA THR A 199 14.91 17.11 -8.21
C THR A 199 15.95 15.99 -8.10
N LEU A 200 15.68 14.96 -7.29
CA LEU A 200 16.56 13.80 -7.08
C LEU A 200 16.00 12.51 -7.70
N ARG A 201 15.01 12.62 -8.61
CA ARG A 201 14.43 11.45 -9.25
C ARG A 201 15.37 10.86 -10.28
N VAL A 202 15.21 9.56 -10.48
CA VAL A 202 15.84 8.82 -11.57
C VAL A 202 15.51 9.46 -12.93
N PRO A 203 16.48 9.56 -13.87
CA PRO A 203 16.30 10.28 -15.14
C PRO A 203 15.16 9.77 -16.04
N TRP A 204 14.70 8.54 -15.81
CA TRP A 204 13.60 7.92 -16.56
C TRP A 204 12.20 8.17 -15.95
N SER A 205 12.10 8.91 -14.84
CA SER A 205 10.81 9.40 -14.33
C SER A 205 10.30 10.55 -15.20
N LYS A 206 9.00 10.57 -15.51
CA LYS A 206 8.41 11.57 -16.42
C LYS A 206 7.24 12.25 -15.75
N LYS A 207 7.31 13.58 -15.62
CA LYS A 207 6.13 14.37 -15.24
C LYS A 207 5.10 14.30 -16.37
N PHE A 208 3.88 13.95 -16.01
CA PHE A 208 2.80 13.92 -16.97
C PHE A 208 2.14 15.29 -17.12
N SER A 209 1.80 15.63 -18.36
CA SER A 209 0.71 16.57 -18.62
C SER A 209 -0.64 15.91 -18.32
N TYR A 210 -1.69 16.72 -18.17
CA TYR A 210 -3.04 16.22 -17.90
C TYR A 210 -3.52 15.19 -18.94
N GLU A 211 -3.31 15.45 -20.24
CA GLU A 211 -3.73 14.54 -21.31
C GLU A 211 -2.97 13.21 -21.30
N GLU A 212 -1.71 13.20 -20.87
CA GLU A 212 -0.91 11.98 -20.73
C GLU A 212 -1.29 11.19 -19.47
N ALA A 213 -1.69 11.88 -18.39
CA ALA A 213 -2.17 11.24 -17.16
C ALA A 213 -3.60 10.68 -17.32
N LYS A 214 -4.41 11.26 -18.20
CA LYS A 214 -5.85 10.99 -18.34
C LYS A 214 -6.22 9.49 -18.45
N PRO A 215 -5.52 8.63 -19.22
CA PRO A 215 -5.85 7.21 -19.28
C PRO A 215 -5.63 6.46 -17.96
N PHE A 216 -4.78 6.99 -17.08
CA PHE A 216 -4.39 6.38 -15.80
C PHE A 216 -5.22 6.89 -14.62
N MET A 217 -5.97 7.97 -14.80
CA MET A 217 -6.83 8.57 -13.77
C MET A 217 -8.26 8.01 -13.77
N ASP A 218 -8.57 7.11 -14.71
CA ASP A 218 -9.89 6.51 -14.89
C ASP A 218 -9.93 5.10 -14.30
N LEU A 219 -11.09 4.68 -13.78
CA LEU A 219 -11.32 3.33 -13.25
C LEU A 219 -11.05 2.24 -14.28
N LYS A 220 -11.13 2.53 -15.58
CA LYS A 220 -10.73 1.63 -16.66
C LYS A 220 -9.29 1.16 -16.56
N PHE A 221 -8.39 1.96 -15.98
CA PHE A 221 -6.99 1.57 -15.79
C PHE A 221 -6.85 0.29 -14.95
N ILE A 222 -7.73 0.11 -13.95
CA ILE A 222 -7.75 -1.02 -13.02
C ILE A 222 -8.86 -2.03 -13.35
N ASP A 223 -9.45 -1.96 -14.54
CA ASP A 223 -10.68 -2.68 -14.93
C ASP A 223 -11.82 -2.49 -13.91
N GLY A 224 -11.87 -1.32 -13.27
CA GLY A 224 -12.75 -1.02 -12.14
C GLY A 224 -14.23 -1.20 -12.44
N GLU A 225 -14.65 -0.99 -13.69
CA GLU A 225 -16.02 -1.23 -14.15
C GLU A 225 -16.47 -2.69 -13.97
N GLU A 226 -15.54 -3.65 -13.91
CA GLU A 226 -15.84 -5.08 -13.76
C GLU A 226 -16.07 -5.51 -12.31
N TRP A 227 -15.49 -4.79 -11.33
CA TRP A 227 -15.40 -5.27 -9.95
C TRP A 227 -15.71 -4.24 -8.87
N LEU A 228 -15.63 -2.95 -9.16
CA LEU A 228 -16.15 -1.89 -8.30
C LEU A 228 -17.64 -1.70 -8.61
N ARG A 229 -18.48 -1.85 -7.59
CA ARG A 229 -19.91 -1.49 -7.65
C ARG A 229 -20.09 -0.15 -6.94
N LEU A 230 -19.76 0.93 -7.66
CA LEU A 230 -19.92 2.32 -7.20
C LEU A 230 -21.36 2.81 -7.38
#